data_AF-A0A9P6XRM3-F1
#
_entry.id   AF-A0A9P6XRM3-F1
#
_cell.length_a   1.000
_cell.length_b   1.000
_cell.length_c   1.000
_cell.angle_alpha   90.00
_cell.angle_beta   90.00
_cell.angle_gamma   90.00
#
_symmetry.space_group_name_H-M   'P 1'
#
loop_
_entity.id
_entity.type
_entity.pdbx_description
1 polymer ?
#
loop_
_entity_poly.entity_id
_entity_poly.type
_entity_poly.pdbx_seq_one_letter_code
_entity_poly.pdbx_strand_id
1 'polypeptide(L)'
;MIAHKLFHEFVLGVAELYGPEMVTPNMHLHLHLKDSIQDFGPIYAFWLYGFERLNGDIKKMTVNHKTAFEVTYMKKFLSVVHYGDYCCRTESDHNGH
;
A
#
# COMPACT_ATOMS: atom_id res chain seq x y z
N MET A 1 -5.26 -27.03 -1.60
CA MET A 1 -5.67 -27.54 -0.26
C MET A 1 -4.50 -27.75 0.70
N ILE A 2 -3.32 -28.19 0.23
CA ILE A 2 -2.14 -28.44 1.10
C ILE A 2 -1.70 -27.17 1.87
N ALA A 3 -1.54 -26.04 1.19
CA ALA A 3 -1.13 -24.79 1.84
C ALA A 3 -2.09 -24.35 2.97
N HIS A 4 -3.41 -24.41 2.72
CA HIS A 4 -4.41 -24.11 3.74
C HIS A 4 -4.28 -25.01 4.97
N LYS A 5 -4.06 -26.31 4.76
CA LYS A 5 -3.85 -27.27 5.86
C LYS A 5 -2.59 -26.93 6.66
N LEU A 6 -1.48 -26.60 6.01
CA LEU A 6 -0.23 -26.23 6.67
C LEU A 6 -0.38 -24.94 7.49
N PHE A 7 -1.07 -23.93 6.96
CA PHE A 7 -1.35 -22.70 7.72
C PHE A 7 -2.26 -22.95 8.91
N HIS A 8 -3.25 -23.82 8.77
CA HIS A 8 -4.10 -24.22 9.88
C HIS A 8 -3.32 -24.95 10.98
N GLU A 9 -2.47 -25.92 10.62
CA GLU A 9 -1.58 -26.60 11.57
C GLU A 9 -0.60 -25.65 12.25
N PHE A 10 -0.06 -24.67 11.52
CA PHE A 10 0.80 -23.62 12.08
C PHE A 10 0.06 -22.79 13.14
N VAL A 11 -1.16 -22.30 12.85
CA VAL A 11 -1.93 -21.48 13.81
C VAL A 11 -2.29 -22.28 15.06
N LEU A 12 -2.67 -23.56 14.90
CA LEU A 12 -2.93 -24.45 16.03
C LEU A 12 -1.68 -24.69 16.87
N GLY A 13 -0.53 -24.91 16.23
CA GLY A 13 0.74 -25.10 16.94
C GLY A 13 1.15 -23.86 17.73
N VAL A 14 0.91 -22.66 17.19
CA VAL A 14 1.15 -21.41 17.94
C VAL A 14 0.22 -21.32 19.17
N ALA A 15 -1.06 -21.62 19.00
CA ALA A 15 -2.02 -21.59 20.10
C ALA A 15 -1.68 -22.62 21.19
N GLU A 16 -1.20 -23.79 20.81
CA GLU A 16 -0.81 -24.85 21.75
C GLU A 16 0.47 -24.51 22.51
N LEU A 17 1.48 -23.98 21.82
CA LEU A 17 2.79 -23.70 22.42
C LEU A 17 2.83 -22.40 23.24
N TYR A 18 2.09 -21.39 22.81
CA TYR A 18 2.20 -20.03 23.35
C TYR A 18 0.89 -19.48 23.90
N GLY A 19 -0.21 -20.21 23.79
CA GLY A 19 -1.54 -19.78 24.22
C GLY A 19 -2.34 -19.11 23.10
N PRO A 20 -3.69 -19.20 23.13
CA PRO A 20 -4.57 -18.63 22.11
C PRO A 20 -4.47 -17.11 22.00
N GLU A 21 -4.10 -16.41 23.07
CA GLU A 21 -3.88 -14.96 23.10
C GLU A 21 -2.72 -14.49 22.22
N MET A 22 -1.80 -15.40 21.89
CA MET A 22 -0.66 -15.11 21.02
C MET A 22 -1.01 -15.26 19.53
N VAL A 23 -2.20 -15.78 19.20
CA VAL A 23 -2.69 -15.86 17.83
C VAL A 23 -3.10 -14.47 17.36
N THR A 24 -2.28 -13.89 16.49
CA THR A 24 -2.54 -12.55 15.95
C THR A 24 -3.61 -12.58 14.84
N PRO A 25 -4.27 -11.43 14.54
CA PRO A 25 -5.18 -11.34 13.39
C PRO A 25 -4.52 -11.71 12.06
N ASN A 26 -3.22 -11.39 11.89
CA ASN A 26 -2.46 -11.79 10.70
C ASN A 26 -2.34 -13.31 10.59
N MET A 27 -2.16 -14.01 11.71
CA MET A 27 -2.15 -15.49 11.75
C MET A 27 -3.51 -16.05 11.31
N HIS A 28 -4.61 -15.51 11.83
CA HIS A 28 -5.96 -15.88 11.40
C HIS A 28 -6.19 -15.65 9.89
N LEU A 29 -5.65 -14.57 9.33
CA LEU A 29 -5.79 -14.23 7.91
C LEU A 29 -5.18 -15.29 6.97
N HIS A 30 -4.21 -16.09 7.43
CA HIS A 30 -3.64 -17.17 6.61
C HIS A 30 -4.69 -18.21 6.19
N LEU A 31 -5.74 -18.40 7.00
CA LEU A 31 -6.84 -19.31 6.70
C LEU A 31 -7.71 -18.80 5.54
N HIS A 32 -7.78 -17.48 5.37
CA HIS A 32 -8.59 -16.84 4.33
C HIS A 32 -7.80 -16.49 3.07
N LEU A 33 -6.49 -16.78 3.01
CA LEU A 33 -5.64 -16.43 1.87
C LEU A 33 -6.17 -16.99 0.54
N LYS A 34 -6.66 -18.22 0.55
CA LYS A 34 -7.20 -18.85 -0.67
C LYS A 34 -8.39 -18.06 -1.19
N ASP A 35 -9.35 -17.77 -0.33
CA ASP A 35 -10.60 -17.13 -0.73
C ASP A 35 -10.32 -15.67 -1.12
N SER A 36 -9.46 -14.97 -0.39
CA SER A 36 -8.97 -13.63 -0.76
C SER A 36 -8.30 -13.60 -2.14
N ILE A 37 -7.50 -14.62 -2.49
CA ILE A 37 -6.85 -14.67 -3.82
C ILE A 37 -7.90 -14.93 -4.92
N GLN A 38 -8.93 -15.72 -4.63
CA GLN A 38 -10.00 -16.00 -5.58
C GLN A 38 -10.89 -14.77 -5.82
N ASP A 39 -11.17 -14.01 -4.78
CA ASP A 39 -12.08 -12.86 -4.83
C ASP A 39 -11.39 -11.58 -5.33
N PHE A 40 -10.15 -11.33 -4.89
CA PHE A 40 -9.43 -10.07 -5.15
C PHE A 40 -8.23 -10.20 -6.09
N GLY A 41 -7.88 -11.43 -6.49
CA GLY A 41 -6.73 -11.70 -7.36
C GLY A 41 -5.42 -11.87 -6.59
N PRO A 42 -4.25 -11.65 -7.23
CA PRO A 42 -2.95 -11.86 -6.60
C PRO A 42 -2.80 -11.06 -5.30
N ILE A 43 -2.01 -11.57 -4.34
CA ILE A 43 -1.77 -10.92 -3.03
C ILE A 43 -1.40 -9.43 -3.17
N TYR A 44 -0.61 -9.09 -4.18
CA TYR A 44 -0.19 -7.72 -4.45
C TYR A 44 -1.34 -6.76 -4.82
N ALA A 45 -2.48 -7.28 -5.29
CA ALA A 45 -3.64 -6.48 -5.67
C ALA A 45 -4.36 -5.88 -4.45
N PHE A 46 -4.32 -6.57 -3.30
CA PHE A 46 -5.04 -6.15 -2.08
C PHE A 46 -4.11 -5.89 -0.87
N TRP A 47 -2.79 -6.03 -1.03
CA TRP A 47 -1.85 -5.73 0.06
C TRP A 47 -1.73 -4.23 0.32
N LEU A 48 -1.90 -3.84 1.59
CA LEU A 48 -1.84 -2.47 2.08
C LEU A 48 -0.48 -1.76 1.93
N TYR A 49 0.59 -2.46 1.60
CA TYR A 49 1.93 -1.88 1.49
C TYR A 49 2.00 -0.67 0.54
N GLY A 50 1.24 -0.70 -0.56
CA GLY A 50 1.13 0.45 -1.48
C GLY A 50 0.53 1.69 -0.81
N PHE A 51 -0.55 1.49 -0.05
CA PHE A 51 -1.23 2.56 0.69
C PHE A 51 -0.37 3.12 1.83
N GLU A 52 0.39 2.27 2.53
CA GLU A 52 1.31 2.72 3.58
C GLU A 52 2.41 3.65 3.03
N ARG A 53 2.96 3.34 1.86
CA ARG A 53 3.91 4.24 1.18
C ARG A 53 3.27 5.58 0.83
N LEU A 54 2.06 5.56 0.28
CA LEU A 54 1.30 6.78 -0.04
C LEU A 54 1.02 7.61 1.22
N ASN A 55 0.69 6.98 2.35
CA ASN A 55 0.53 7.67 3.63
C ASN A 55 1.83 8.33 4.10
N GLY A 56 2.97 7.67 3.89
CA GLY A 56 4.28 8.25 4.15
C GLY A 56 4.56 9.49 3.31
N ASP A 57 4.20 9.46 2.02
CA ASP A 57 4.37 10.60 1.12
C ASP A 57 3.44 11.76 1.47
N ILE A 58 2.19 11.46 1.82
CA ILE A 58 1.22 12.43 2.36
C ILE A 58 1.79 13.11 3.60
N LYS A 59 2.34 12.35 4.54
CA LYS A 59 2.90 12.88 5.80
C LYS A 59 4.09 13.82 5.57
N LYS A 60 4.85 13.63 4.50
CA LYS A 60 5.99 14.50 4.12
C LYS A 60 5.53 15.78 3.43
N MET A 61 4.26 15.92 3.06
CA MET A 61 3.76 17.15 2.47
C MET A 61 3.60 18.22 3.55
N THR A 62 4.38 19.29 3.45
CA THR A 62 4.18 20.53 4.19
C THR A 62 2.95 21.24 3.67
N VAL A 63 1.79 20.91 4.25
CA VAL A 63 0.58 21.71 4.10
C VAL A 63 0.60 22.83 5.12
N ASN A 64 0.55 24.08 4.67
CA ASN A 64 0.56 25.28 5.51
C ASN A 64 -0.76 25.44 6.29
N HIS A 65 -1.26 24.40 6.98
CA HIS A 65 -2.49 24.34 7.81
C HIS A 65 -3.77 25.00 7.24
N LYS A 66 -3.76 25.44 5.98
CA LYS A 66 -4.90 25.97 5.26
C LYS A 66 -5.67 24.79 4.70
N THR A 67 -6.98 24.95 4.63
CA THR A 67 -8.03 23.99 4.24
C THR A 67 -7.90 23.41 2.83
N ALA A 68 -6.72 23.47 2.20
CA ALA A 68 -6.43 23.12 0.82
C ALA A 68 -5.51 21.89 0.71
N PHE A 69 -5.58 20.94 1.67
CA PHE A 69 -4.77 19.72 1.62
C PHE A 69 -5.00 18.94 0.32
N GLU A 70 -6.27 18.72 -0.04
CA GLU A 70 -6.67 17.99 -1.26
C GLU A 70 -6.09 18.66 -2.52
N VAL A 71 -6.25 19.98 -2.64
CA VAL A 71 -5.71 20.77 -3.77
C VAL A 71 -4.18 20.68 -3.82
N THR A 72 -3.52 20.76 -2.67
CA THR A 72 -2.05 20.67 -2.59
C THR A 72 -1.56 19.27 -2.95
N TYR A 73 -2.26 18.23 -2.48
CA TYR A 73 -2.02 16.84 -2.80
C TYR A 73 -2.17 16.59 -4.30
N MET A 74 -3.29 16.98 -4.89
CA MET A 74 -3.56 16.79 -6.32
C MET A 74 -2.54 17.51 -7.21
N LYS A 75 -2.15 18.75 -6.85
CA LYS A 75 -1.08 19.48 -7.57
C LYS A 75 0.25 18.73 -7.53
N LYS A 76 0.63 18.21 -6.35
CA LYS A 76 1.90 17.47 -6.20
C LYS A 76 1.84 16.13 -6.92
N PHE A 77 0.73 15.41 -6.83
CA PHE A 77 0.52 14.16 -7.57
C PHE A 77 0.65 14.36 -9.08
N LEU A 78 -0.04 15.36 -9.64
CA LEU A 78 0.07 15.70 -11.07
C LEU A 78 1.50 16.08 -11.45
N SER A 79 2.23 16.82 -10.61
CA SER A 79 3.63 17.17 -10.89
C SER A 79 4.57 15.97 -10.93
N VAL A 80 4.29 14.92 -10.13
CA VAL A 80 5.09 13.70 -10.10
C VAL A 80 4.76 12.80 -11.29
N VAL A 81 3.48 12.61 -11.59
CA VAL A 81 3.03 11.78 -12.72
C VAL A 81 3.46 12.38 -14.06
N HIS A 82 3.35 13.70 -14.21
CA HIS A 82 3.70 14.43 -15.43
C HIS A 82 5.10 15.04 -15.39
N TYR A 83 5.99 14.58 -14.49
CA TYR A 83 7.32 15.18 -14.31
C TYR A 83 8.13 15.26 -15.61
N GLY A 84 8.02 14.25 -16.47
CA GLY A 84 8.62 14.23 -17.80
C GLY A 84 8.05 15.30 -18.74
N ASP A 85 6.75 15.55 -18.69
CA ASP A 85 6.07 16.58 -19.50
C ASP A 85 6.50 18.01 -19.08
N TYR A 86 6.80 18.22 -17.79
CA TYR A 86 7.36 19.48 -17.29
C TYR A 86 8.82 19.70 -17.73
N CYS A 87 9.68 18.66 -17.67
CA CYS A 87 11.07 18.77 -18.09
C CYS A 87 11.20 19.07 -19.60
N CYS A 88 10.34 18.46 -20.42
CA CYS A 88 10.31 18.73 -21.86
C CYS A 88 9.88 20.17 -22.18
N ARG A 89 9.10 20.82 -21.30
CA ARG A 89 8.70 22.22 -21.48
C ARG A 89 9.82 23.19 -21.13
N THR A 90 10.59 22.92 -20.08
CA THR A 90 11.74 23.76 -19.72
C THR A 90 12.86 23.71 -20.76
N GLU A 91 13.06 22.58 -21.45
CA GLU A 91 14.01 22.47 -22.57
C GLU A 91 13.52 23.19 -23.83
N SER A 92 12.20 23.25 -24.05
CA SER A 92 11.58 23.98 -25.16
C SER A 92 11.66 25.50 -24.97
N ASP A 93 11.58 25.98 -23.72
CA ASP A 93 11.66 27.40 -23.39
C ASP A 93 13.12 27.94 -23.38
N HIS A 94 14.13 27.06 -23.28
CA HIS A 94 15.55 27.45 -23.33
C HIS A 94 16.14 27.48 -24.76
N ASN A 95 15.50 26.83 -25.73
CA ASN A 95 15.91 26.86 -27.15
C ASN A 95 15.10 27.88 -27.98
N GLY A 96 14.39 28.78 -27.30
CA GLY A 96 13.44 29.72 -27.89
C GLY A 96 13.69 31.19 -27.54
N HIS A 97 14.93 31.64 -27.33
CA HIS A 97 15.45 32.99 -27.64
C HIS A 97 16.95 33.10 -27.31
#